data_AF-A0A090WNZ6-F1
#
_entry.id   AF-A0A090WNZ6-F1
#
_cell.length_a   1.000
_cell.length_b   1.000
_cell.length_c   1.000
_cell.angle_alpha   90.00
_cell.angle_beta   90.00
_cell.angle_gamma   90.00
#
_symmetry.space_group_name_H-M   'P 1'
#
loop_
_entity.id
_entity.type
_entity.pdbx_description
1 polymer ?
#
loop_
_entity_poly.entity_id
_entity_poly.type
_entity_poly.pdbx_seq_one_letter_code
_entity_poly.pdbx_strand_id
1 'polypeptide(L)'
;MKVKQVYNPDFDFICGYIGGFDDVPTKQDKFKPIKQKTLFYKDEDGNEHQLEGEFYASNNKAKENLKKFEANFVECIDLMLTEDHPYKSPTQLEVVMNIKMSEKRLKSVDVDNLAKSVLDFMTGRVFEDDSQVSSLFVTKGVIKDELVPQLSGITIGLRILNEKESLLAGVSFYEFIEISDEEYEQEMKKKE
;
A
#
# COMPACT_ATOMS: atom_id res chain seq x y z
N MET A 1 -8.38 1.40 22.02
CA MET A 1 -9.03 1.29 20.70
C MET A 1 -9.87 0.03 20.70
N LYS A 2 -11.12 0.02 20.20
CA LYS A 2 -11.92 -1.23 20.12
C LYS A 2 -11.57 -1.93 18.81
N VAL A 3 -10.59 -2.83 18.84
CA VAL A 3 -10.21 -3.67 17.70
C VAL A 3 -11.30 -4.73 17.52
N LYS A 4 -11.96 -4.76 16.36
CA LYS A 4 -12.88 -5.84 16.01
C LYS A 4 -12.06 -6.91 15.31
N GLN A 5 -11.87 -8.06 15.96
CA GLN A 5 -11.32 -9.23 15.29
C GLN A 5 -12.31 -9.68 14.22
N VAL A 6 -11.84 -9.70 12.97
CA VAL A 6 -12.58 -10.23 11.84
C VAL A 6 -11.96 -11.59 11.57
N TYR A 7 -12.74 -12.66 11.72
CA TYR A 7 -12.33 -14.00 11.31
C TYR A 7 -13.00 -14.31 9.99
N ASN A 8 -12.19 -14.69 9.00
CA ASN A 8 -12.68 -15.27 7.76
C ASN A 8 -11.78 -16.48 7.46
N PRO A 9 -12.33 -17.70 7.38
CA PRO A 9 -11.56 -18.93 7.20
C PRO A 9 -10.76 -18.97 5.89
N ASP A 10 -11.10 -18.13 4.92
CA ASP A 10 -10.39 -18.08 3.64
C ASP A 10 -8.98 -17.46 3.78
N PHE A 11 -8.72 -16.69 4.84
CA PHE A 11 -7.46 -15.99 5.09
C PHE A 11 -6.65 -16.66 6.20
N ASP A 12 -5.35 -16.82 5.94
CA ASP A 12 -4.37 -17.42 6.86
C ASP A 12 -3.84 -16.39 7.87
N PHE A 13 -3.86 -15.12 7.48
CA PHE A 13 -3.63 -13.99 8.37
C PHE A 13 -4.66 -12.90 8.11
N ILE A 14 -5.22 -12.31 9.16
CA ILE A 14 -6.17 -11.21 9.06
C ILE A 14 -5.94 -10.21 10.18
N CYS A 15 -5.79 -8.93 9.84
CA CYS A 15 -5.65 -7.87 10.83
C CYS A 15 -6.34 -6.59 10.34
N GLY A 16 -6.60 -5.68 11.27
CA GLY A 16 -7.16 -4.39 10.92
C GLY A 16 -7.94 -3.75 12.05
N TYR A 17 -8.31 -2.50 11.82
CA TYR A 17 -9.15 -1.74 12.73
C TYR A 17 -10.01 -0.75 11.94
N ILE A 18 -11.18 -0.45 12.50
CA ILE A 18 -12.09 0.58 12.00
C ILE A 18 -12.43 1.49 13.19
N GLY A 19 -12.36 2.80 12.99
CA GLY A 19 -12.71 3.76 14.05
C GLY A 19 -11.61 4.76 14.40
N GLY A 20 -10.59 4.91 13.56
CA GLY A 20 -9.68 6.05 13.63
C GLY A 20 -10.30 7.26 12.94
N PHE A 21 -10.14 8.46 13.51
CA PHE A 21 -10.49 9.71 12.82
C PHE A 21 -9.41 10.17 11.83
N ASP A 22 -8.20 9.59 11.93
CA ASP A 22 -7.07 9.91 11.07
C ASP A 22 -7.03 8.97 9.86
N ASP A 23 -6.99 9.57 8.67
CA ASP A 23 -6.85 8.86 7.39
C ASP A 23 -5.54 8.09 7.27
N VAL A 24 -5.53 7.01 6.47
CA VAL A 24 -4.32 6.25 6.18
C VAL A 24 -3.27 7.16 5.50
N PRO A 25 -2.14 7.41 6.17
CA PRO A 25 -1.09 8.29 5.65
C PRO A 25 -0.24 7.56 4.61
N THR A 26 0.37 8.32 3.71
CA THR A 26 1.36 7.81 2.76
C THR A 26 2.74 8.37 3.08
N LYS A 27 3.80 7.69 2.64
CA LYS A 27 5.18 8.20 2.78
C LYS A 27 5.36 9.61 2.17
N GLN A 28 4.58 9.95 1.14
CA GLN A 28 4.60 11.24 0.47
C GLN A 28 4.06 12.39 1.33
N ASP A 29 3.16 12.12 2.28
CA ASP A 29 2.59 13.16 3.15
C ASP A 29 3.64 13.84 4.05
N LYS A 30 4.80 13.19 4.25
CA LYS A 30 5.94 13.73 5.00
C LYS A 30 6.49 15.03 4.40
N PHE A 31 6.14 15.34 3.15
CA PHE A 31 6.65 16.50 2.43
C PHE A 31 5.49 17.36 1.94
N LYS A 32 5.59 18.68 2.14
CA LYS A 32 4.64 19.66 1.63
C LYS A 32 5.33 20.57 0.63
N PRO A 33 4.78 20.77 -0.58
CA PRO A 33 5.36 21.70 -1.54
C PRO A 33 5.34 23.12 -0.97
N ILE A 34 6.47 23.82 -1.09
CA ILE A 34 6.63 25.23 -0.77
C ILE A 34 6.15 26.00 -2.00
N LYS A 35 4.86 26.36 -2.00
CA LYS A 35 4.32 27.20 -3.07
C LYS A 35 4.90 28.62 -2.95
N GLN A 36 5.42 29.13 -4.07
CA GLN A 36 5.78 30.55 -4.27
C GLN A 36 6.92 31.08 -3.39
N LYS A 37 8.01 30.33 -3.21
CA LYS A 37 9.25 30.91 -2.67
C LYS A 37 10.42 30.68 -3.62
N THR A 38 10.88 31.76 -4.24
CA THR A 38 12.25 31.89 -4.72
C THR A 38 13.16 31.67 -3.51
N LEU A 39 13.94 30.59 -3.52
CA LEU A 39 14.91 30.32 -2.46
C LEU A 39 16.24 30.92 -2.87
N PHE A 40 16.89 31.62 -1.93
CA PHE A 40 18.24 32.13 -2.10
C PHE A 40 19.14 31.34 -1.16
N TYR A 41 20.28 30.86 -1.67
CA TYR A 41 21.35 30.31 -0.84
C TYR A 41 22.62 31.12 -1.05
N LYS A 42 23.46 31.22 -0.01
CA LYS A 42 24.79 31.80 -0.13
C LYS A 42 25.81 30.68 -0.29
N ASP A 43 26.69 30.82 -1.28
CA ASP A 43 27.86 29.96 -1.41
C ASP A 43 28.92 30.28 -0.35
N GLU A 44 30.00 29.50 -0.32
CA GLU A 44 31.12 29.67 0.62
C GLU A 44 31.85 31.02 0.44
N ASP A 45 31.69 31.65 -0.73
CA ASP A 45 32.26 32.95 -1.08
C ASP A 45 31.29 34.12 -0.79
N GLY A 46 30.10 33.83 -0.27
CA GLY A 46 29.09 34.82 0.14
C GLY A 46 28.20 35.35 -0.99
N ASN A 47 28.28 34.79 -2.20
CA ASN A 47 27.41 35.16 -3.31
C ASN A 47 26.03 34.53 -3.16
N GLU A 48 24.97 35.30 -3.39
CA GLU A 48 23.59 34.81 -3.37
C GLU A 48 23.20 34.21 -4.73
N HIS A 49 22.76 32.96 -4.68
CA HIS A 49 22.26 32.23 -5.84
C HIS A 49 20.76 31.96 -5.69
N GLN A 50 20.01 32.25 -6.75
CA GLN A 50 18.58 31.99 -6.84
C GLN A 50 18.35 30.54 -7.29
N LEU A 51 17.61 29.79 -6.49
CA LEU A 51 17.13 28.46 -6.81
C LEU A 51 15.70 28.55 -7.37
N GLU A 52 15.55 28.17 -8.64
CA GLU A 52 14.26 28.01 -9.30
C GLU A 52 13.91 26.51 -9.38
N GLY A 53 12.72 26.12 -8.89
CA GLY A 53 12.29 24.73 -8.86
C GLY A 53 11.11 24.48 -7.92
N GLU A 54 10.62 23.24 -7.90
CA GLU A 54 9.61 22.79 -6.95
C GLU A 54 10.29 22.34 -5.64
N PHE A 55 10.18 23.16 -4.60
CA PHE A 55 10.77 22.86 -3.29
C PHE A 55 9.76 22.19 -2.37
N TYR A 56 10.21 21.23 -1.57
CA TYR A 56 9.38 20.52 -0.60
C TYR A 56 9.97 20.67 0.81
N ALA A 57 9.11 21.03 1.78
CA ALA A 57 9.47 21.09 3.19
C ALA A 57 8.94 19.89 3.96
N SER A 58 9.65 19.47 5.00
CA SER A 58 9.18 18.46 5.95
C SER A 58 7.86 18.91 6.60
N ASN A 59 6.83 18.07 6.51
CA ASN A 59 5.55 18.25 7.19
C ASN A 59 5.55 17.48 8.51
N ASN A 60 5.96 18.14 9.59
CA ASN A 60 6.13 17.51 10.90
C ASN A 60 4.81 16.93 11.46
N LYS A 61 3.67 17.58 11.18
CA LYS A 61 2.34 17.06 11.58
C LYS A 61 1.98 15.77 10.85
N ALA A 62 2.27 15.68 9.55
CA ALA A 62 2.05 14.44 8.80
C ALA A 62 2.99 13.32 9.23
N LYS A 63 4.24 13.64 9.61
CA LYS A 63 5.17 12.66 10.21
C LYS A 63 4.65 12.11 11.53
N GLU A 64 4.08 12.94 12.39
CA GLU A 64 3.46 12.49 13.64
C GLU A 64 2.24 11.60 13.39
N ASN A 65 1.37 11.98 12.44
CA ASN A 65 0.22 11.17 12.08
C ASN A 65 0.62 9.81 11.49
N LEU A 66 1.66 9.77 10.65
CA LEU A 66 2.22 8.52 10.15
C LEU A 66 2.72 7.63 11.28
N LYS A 67 3.47 8.18 12.24
CA LYS A 67 3.96 7.41 13.39
C LYS A 67 2.83 6.86 14.26
N LYS A 68 1.76 7.64 14.47
CA LYS A 68 0.58 7.17 15.22
C LYS A 68 -0.15 6.05 14.48
N PHE A 69 -0.34 6.21 13.17
CA PHE A 69 -0.94 5.19 12.33
C PHE A 69 -0.10 3.90 12.36
N GLU A 70 1.21 4.03 12.12
CA GLU A 70 2.17 2.92 12.16
C GLU A 70 2.11 2.19 13.51
N ALA A 71 2.15 2.92 14.63
CA ALA A 71 2.07 2.31 15.96
C ALA A 71 0.78 1.53 16.16
N ASN A 72 -0.38 2.11 15.83
CA ASN A 72 -1.68 1.45 15.98
C ASN A 72 -1.82 0.24 15.05
N PHE A 73 -1.28 0.34 13.84
CA PHE A 73 -1.39 -0.71 12.84
C PHE A 73 -0.43 -1.87 13.14
N VAL A 74 0.80 -1.58 13.58
CA VAL A 74 1.75 -2.57 14.07
C VAL A 74 1.22 -3.29 15.31
N GLU A 75 0.59 -2.59 16.25
CA GLU A 75 -0.09 -3.23 17.39
C GLU A 75 -1.15 -4.24 16.92
N CYS A 76 -1.95 -3.89 15.90
CA CYS A 76 -2.90 -4.82 15.31
C CYS A 76 -2.25 -6.02 14.60
N ILE A 77 -1.09 -5.84 13.97
CA ILE A 77 -0.31 -6.93 13.37
C ILE A 77 0.18 -7.85 14.47
N ASP A 78 0.86 -7.30 15.49
CA ASP A 78 1.50 -8.04 16.57
C ASP A 78 0.51 -8.92 17.34
N LEU A 79 -0.72 -8.45 17.52
CA LEU A 79 -1.81 -9.21 18.15
C LEU A 79 -2.26 -10.44 17.34
N MET A 80 -1.96 -10.48 16.04
CA MET A 80 -2.37 -11.55 15.13
C MET A 80 -1.19 -12.43 14.69
N LEU A 81 0.04 -12.08 15.08
CA LEU A 81 1.21 -12.91 14.80
C LEU A 81 1.13 -14.24 15.55
N THR A 82 1.61 -15.29 14.89
CA THR A 82 1.77 -16.64 15.43
C THR A 82 3.23 -17.06 15.33
N GLU A 83 3.55 -18.26 15.83
CA GLU A 83 4.89 -18.84 15.72
C GLU A 83 5.35 -19.07 14.28
N ASP A 84 4.41 -19.13 13.33
CA ASP A 84 4.69 -19.35 11.90
C ASP A 84 5.13 -18.07 11.16
N HIS A 85 5.04 -16.91 11.82
CA HIS A 85 5.39 -15.62 11.24
C HIS A 85 6.83 -15.19 11.59
N PRO A 86 7.52 -14.44 10.70
CA PRO A 86 7.09 -14.07 9.36
C PRO A 86 7.11 -15.27 8.40
N TYR A 87 6.14 -15.34 7.49
CA TYR A 87 6.11 -16.34 6.43
C TYR A 87 7.39 -16.28 5.60
N LYS A 88 8.08 -17.41 5.51
CA LYS A 88 9.41 -17.53 4.89
C LYS A 88 9.32 -17.75 3.38
N SER A 89 10.32 -17.26 2.65
CA SER A 89 10.53 -17.65 1.26
C SER A 89 10.73 -19.19 1.17
N PRO A 90 10.16 -19.91 0.19
CA PRO A 90 9.53 -19.42 -1.06
C PRO A 90 7.99 -19.29 -1.01
N THR A 91 7.39 -19.16 0.17
CA THR A 91 5.93 -19.06 0.31
C THR A 91 5.38 -17.87 -0.45
N GLN A 92 4.40 -18.14 -1.34
CA GLN A 92 3.72 -17.12 -2.13
C GLN A 92 2.43 -16.67 -1.45
N LEU A 93 2.18 -15.37 -1.51
CA LEU A 93 1.14 -14.68 -0.75
C LEU A 93 0.20 -13.93 -1.67
N GLU A 94 -1.08 -13.99 -1.34
CA GLU A 94 -2.11 -13.15 -1.95
C GLU A 94 -2.69 -12.24 -0.88
N VAL A 95 -2.61 -10.93 -1.12
CA VAL A 95 -3.01 -9.89 -0.15
C VAL A 95 -4.30 -9.21 -0.60
N VAL A 96 -5.27 -9.14 0.30
CA VAL A 96 -6.53 -8.42 0.11
C VAL A 96 -6.64 -7.30 1.13
N MET A 97 -6.75 -6.06 0.66
CA MET A 97 -6.73 -4.85 1.47
C MET A 97 -7.99 -4.01 1.24
N ASN A 98 -8.65 -3.63 2.32
CA ASN A 98 -9.80 -2.74 2.31
C ASN A 98 -9.51 -1.51 3.16
N ILE A 99 -9.47 -0.34 2.53
CA ILE A 99 -9.11 0.92 3.17
C ILE A 99 -10.32 1.83 3.20
N LYS A 100 -10.75 2.22 4.40
CA LYS A 100 -11.77 3.23 4.65
C LYS A 100 -11.11 4.55 5.01
N MET A 101 -11.55 5.61 4.37
CA MET A 101 -10.97 6.95 4.53
C MET A 101 -12.02 8.03 4.29
N SER A 102 -11.66 9.28 4.58
CA SER A 102 -12.46 10.46 4.25
C SER A 102 -12.64 10.64 2.74
N GLU A 103 -13.72 11.30 2.33
CA GLU A 103 -13.98 11.58 0.90
C GLU A 103 -12.88 12.45 0.29
N LYS A 104 -12.35 13.38 1.09
CA LYS A 104 -11.24 14.24 0.69
C LYS A 104 -10.02 13.40 0.36
N ARG A 105 -9.66 12.46 1.24
CA ARG A 105 -8.49 11.61 1.04
C ARG A 105 -8.67 10.66 -0.13
N LEU A 106 -9.85 10.05 -0.27
CA LEU A 106 -10.17 9.16 -1.39
C LEU A 106 -9.84 9.76 -2.76
N LYS A 107 -10.09 11.07 -2.93
CA LYS A 107 -9.83 11.82 -4.15
C LYS A 107 -8.38 12.31 -4.30
N SER A 108 -7.63 12.39 -3.21
CA SER A 108 -6.29 13.01 -3.21
C SER A 108 -5.13 12.02 -3.17
N VAL A 109 -5.40 10.73 -2.92
CA VAL A 109 -4.36 9.72 -2.75
C VAL A 109 -4.58 8.54 -3.68
N ASP A 110 -3.51 8.05 -4.27
CA ASP A 110 -3.56 6.88 -5.13
C ASP A 110 -3.55 5.58 -4.30
N VAL A 111 -4.16 4.54 -4.86
CA VAL A 111 -4.36 3.27 -4.17
C VAL A 111 -3.05 2.49 -3.99
N ASP A 112 -2.14 2.60 -4.95
CA ASP A 112 -0.79 2.03 -4.92
C ASP A 112 0.08 2.62 -3.79
N ASN A 113 0.02 3.93 -3.58
CA ASN A 113 0.75 4.62 -2.51
C ASN A 113 0.29 4.18 -1.12
N LEU A 114 -1.01 3.93 -0.98
CA LEU A 114 -1.58 3.37 0.23
C LEU A 114 -1.12 1.91 0.43
N ALA A 115 -1.24 1.10 -0.61
CA ALA A 115 -0.85 -0.31 -0.57
C ALA A 115 0.62 -0.48 -0.20
N LYS A 116 1.51 0.27 -0.87
CA LYS A 116 2.94 0.28 -0.58
C LYS A 116 3.24 0.61 0.89
N SER A 117 2.62 1.69 1.40
CA SER A 117 2.84 2.13 2.78
C SER A 117 2.41 1.05 3.79
N VAL A 118 1.36 0.30 3.47
CA VAL A 118 0.85 -0.77 4.34
C VAL A 118 1.70 -2.03 4.25
N LEU A 119 2.11 -2.44 3.05
CA LEU A 119 3.00 -3.59 2.85
C LEU A 119 4.36 -3.35 3.54
N ASP A 120 4.90 -2.13 3.45
CA ASP A 120 6.12 -1.72 4.16
C ASP A 120 6.03 -1.99 5.69
N PHE A 121 4.85 -1.83 6.31
CA PHE A 121 4.66 -2.11 7.73
C PHE A 121 4.62 -3.61 8.04
N MET A 122 4.17 -4.41 7.08
CA MET A 122 4.06 -5.87 7.20
C MET A 122 5.38 -6.59 6.89
N THR A 123 6.23 -6.05 6.02
CA THR A 123 7.54 -6.60 5.70
C THR A 123 8.42 -6.74 6.95
N GLY A 124 9.06 -7.90 7.10
CA GLY A 124 9.86 -8.29 8.25
C GLY A 124 9.04 -8.70 9.49
N ARG A 125 7.71 -8.59 9.46
CA ARG A 125 6.81 -8.98 10.56
C ARG A 125 5.89 -10.12 10.17
N VAL A 126 5.12 -9.92 9.10
CA VAL A 126 4.15 -10.90 8.59
C VAL A 126 4.79 -11.80 7.54
N PHE A 127 5.65 -11.24 6.69
CA PHE A 127 6.41 -11.94 5.66
C PHE A 127 7.81 -11.34 5.58
N GLU A 128 8.80 -12.06 5.04
CA GLU A 128 10.20 -11.60 5.01
C GLU A 128 10.39 -10.46 4.01
N ASP A 129 9.82 -10.59 2.83
CA ASP A 129 10.02 -9.68 1.69
C ASP A 129 8.73 -9.47 0.89
N ASP A 130 8.52 -8.27 0.34
CA ASP A 130 7.33 -7.98 -0.47
C ASP A 130 7.35 -8.71 -1.82
N SER A 131 8.49 -9.26 -2.24
CA SER A 131 8.61 -10.19 -3.37
C SER A 131 7.79 -11.47 -3.21
N GLN A 132 7.37 -11.82 -1.99
CA GLN A 132 6.49 -12.97 -1.73
C GLN A 132 5.04 -12.69 -2.12
N VAL A 133 4.65 -11.43 -2.34
CA VAL A 133 3.28 -11.05 -2.72
C VAL A 133 3.07 -11.25 -4.22
N SER A 134 2.51 -12.41 -4.59
CA SER A 134 2.20 -12.77 -5.98
C SER A 134 0.93 -12.09 -6.50
N SER A 135 0.02 -11.67 -5.62
CA SER A 135 -1.24 -11.02 -6.00
C SER A 135 -1.69 -10.04 -4.93
N LEU A 136 -2.18 -8.88 -5.36
CA LEU A 136 -2.56 -7.78 -4.48
C LEU A 136 -3.88 -7.16 -4.94
N PHE A 137 -4.90 -7.26 -4.08
CA PHE A 137 -6.21 -6.65 -4.28
C PHE A 137 -6.39 -5.51 -3.29
N VAL A 138 -6.60 -4.29 -3.78
CA VAL A 138 -6.74 -3.12 -2.93
C VAL A 138 -8.01 -2.38 -3.28
N THR A 139 -8.90 -2.25 -2.30
CA THR A 139 -10.11 -1.45 -2.41
C THR A 139 -10.02 -0.27 -1.46
N LYS A 140 -10.20 0.95 -1.97
CA LYS A 140 -10.36 2.15 -1.14
C LYS A 140 -11.79 2.68 -1.25
N GLY A 141 -12.34 3.18 -0.14
CA GLY A 141 -13.68 3.74 -0.13
C GLY A 141 -13.98 4.57 1.10
N VAL A 142 -15.18 5.10 1.14
CA VAL A 142 -15.71 5.89 2.26
C VAL A 142 -16.79 5.10 2.98
N ILE A 143 -16.90 5.27 4.30
CA ILE A 143 -18.09 4.85 5.04
C ILE A 143 -19.07 6.02 4.95
N LYS A 144 -20.14 5.86 4.14
CA LYS A 144 -21.23 6.83 4.05
C LYS A 144 -22.33 6.38 5.00
N ASP A 145 -22.37 7.00 6.16
CA ASP A 145 -23.50 6.89 7.07
C ASP A 145 -23.85 8.31 7.53
N GLU A 146 -25.11 8.70 7.40
CA GLU A 146 -25.59 10.03 7.80
C GLU A 146 -25.50 10.24 9.33
N LEU A 147 -25.41 9.14 10.10
CA LEU A 147 -25.45 9.14 11.55
C LEU A 147 -24.08 8.94 12.21
N VAL A 148 -23.03 8.65 11.42
CA VAL A 148 -21.70 8.33 11.95
C VAL A 148 -20.66 9.27 11.34
N PRO A 149 -19.79 9.92 12.15
CA PRO A 149 -18.67 10.69 11.61
C PRO A 149 -17.83 9.82 10.66
N GLN A 150 -17.27 10.42 9.60
CA GLN A 150 -16.46 9.69 8.62
C GLN A 150 -15.37 8.89 9.36
N LEU A 151 -15.49 7.56 9.31
CA LEU A 151 -14.56 6.65 9.95
C LEU A 151 -13.48 6.24 8.97
N SER A 152 -12.24 6.29 9.44
CA SER A 152 -11.09 5.74 8.74
C SER A 152 -10.68 4.41 9.38
N GLY A 153 -10.10 3.55 8.56
CA GLY A 153 -9.72 2.21 8.98
C GLY A 153 -9.10 1.42 7.85
N ILE A 154 -8.48 0.32 8.23
CA ILE A 154 -7.89 -0.63 7.29
C ILE A 154 -8.18 -2.05 7.76
N THR A 155 -8.50 -2.92 6.81
CA THR A 155 -8.58 -4.35 7.02
C THR A 155 -7.73 -5.05 5.97
N ILE A 156 -6.96 -6.04 6.39
CA ILE A 156 -6.06 -6.81 5.53
C ILE A 156 -6.26 -8.27 5.81
N GLY A 157 -6.41 -9.05 4.74
CA GLY A 157 -6.31 -10.49 4.75
C GLY A 157 -5.16 -10.94 3.86
N LEU A 158 -4.49 -12.02 4.25
CA LEU A 158 -3.45 -12.68 3.49
C LEU A 158 -3.80 -14.15 3.34
N ARG A 159 -3.60 -14.69 2.13
CA ARG A 159 -3.79 -16.10 1.78
C ARG A 159 -2.46 -16.69 1.35
N ILE A 160 -2.15 -17.89 1.81
CA ILE A 160 -0.97 -18.65 1.39
C ILE A 160 -1.35 -19.44 0.13
N LEU A 161 -0.70 -19.11 -1.00
CA LEU A 161 -1.02 -19.72 -2.30
C LEU A 161 -0.40 -21.11 -2.47
N ASN A 162 0.54 -21.51 -1.62
CA ASN A 162 1.07 -22.87 -1.62
C ASN A 162 0.00 -23.92 -1.27
N GLU A 163 -1.05 -23.50 -0.55
CA GLU A 163 -2.11 -24.38 -0.04
C GLU A 163 -3.49 -24.08 -0.67
N LYS A 164 -3.62 -22.95 -1.38
CA LYS A 164 -4.88 -22.44 -1.92
C LYS A 164 -4.71 -21.90 -3.32
N GLU A 165 -5.72 -22.09 -4.15
CA GLU A 165 -5.79 -21.40 -5.45
C GLU A 165 -5.99 -19.89 -5.24
N SER A 166 -5.36 -19.10 -6.13
CA SER A 166 -5.52 -17.64 -6.18
C SER A 166 -6.98 -17.25 -6.36
N LEU A 167 -7.38 -16.07 -5.87
CA LEU A 167 -8.69 -15.49 -6.17
C LEU A 167 -8.90 -15.21 -7.67
N LEU A 168 -7.83 -15.21 -8.48
CA LEU A 168 -7.90 -15.15 -9.94
C LEU A 168 -7.89 -16.53 -10.61
N ALA A 169 -7.90 -17.63 -9.84
CA ALA A 169 -7.99 -18.95 -10.43
C ALA A 169 -9.25 -19.08 -11.30
N GLY A 170 -9.06 -19.52 -12.53
CA GLY A 170 -10.12 -19.60 -13.54
C GLY A 170 -10.36 -18.31 -14.34
N VAL A 171 -9.62 -17.23 -14.08
CA VAL A 171 -9.60 -16.04 -14.93
C VAL A 171 -8.43 -16.15 -15.92
N SER A 172 -8.73 -16.38 -17.19
CA SER A 172 -7.71 -16.37 -18.24
C SER A 172 -7.43 -14.93 -18.68
N PHE A 173 -6.21 -14.47 -18.43
CA PHE A 173 -5.68 -13.26 -19.06
C PHE A 173 -4.98 -13.64 -20.37
N TYR A 174 -4.80 -12.67 -21.25
CA TYR A 174 -3.91 -12.85 -22.40
C TYR A 174 -2.48 -12.93 -21.87
N GLU A 175 -1.88 -14.11 -21.96
CA GLU A 175 -0.47 -14.31 -21.64
C GLU A 175 0.38 -13.89 -22.83
N PHE A 176 1.46 -13.16 -22.56
CA PHE A 176 2.51 -12.98 -23.53
C PHE A 176 3.26 -14.29 -23.64
N ILE A 177 3.03 -15.02 -24.73
CA ILE A 177 3.80 -16.20 -25.08
C ILE A 177 5.05 -15.69 -25.79
N GLU A 178 6.22 -16.02 -25.25
CA GLU A 178 7.47 -15.84 -25.98
C GLU A 178 7.45 -16.78 -27.18
N ILE A 179 7.49 -16.18 -28.37
CA ILE A 179 7.62 -16.92 -29.63
C ILE A 179 9.05 -16.76 -30.11
N SER A 180 9.58 -17.81 -30.72
CA SER A 180 10.87 -17.76 -31.39
C SER A 180 10.83 -16.82 -32.61
N ASP A 181 11.99 -16.34 -33.04
CA ASP A 181 12.13 -15.52 -34.25
C ASP A 181 11.54 -16.25 -35.49
N GLU A 182 11.70 -17.57 -35.55
CA GLU A 182 11.15 -18.42 -36.62
C GLU A 182 9.61 -18.43 -36.62
N GLU A 183 8.98 -18.53 -35.44
CA GLU A 183 7.52 -18.47 -35.28
C GLU A 183 6.98 -17.07 -35.63
N TYR A 184 7.71 -16.00 -35.27
CA TYR A 184 7.36 -14.64 -35.63
C TYR A 184 7.35 -14.43 -37.15
N GLU A 185 8.40 -14.87 -37.86
CA GLU A 185 8.47 -14.76 -39.32
C GLU A 185 7.36 -15.55 -40.04
N GLN A 186 7.00 -16.72 -39.51
CA GLN A 186 5.90 -17.53 -40.07
C GLN A 186 4.54 -16.85 -39.88
N GLU A 187 4.28 -16.23 -38.74
CA GLU A 187 3.04 -15.49 -38.47
C GLU A 187 2.94 -14.20 -39.31
N MET A 188 4.07 -13.54 -39.59
CA MET A 188 4.09 -12.37 -40.50
C MET A 188 3.77 -12.75 -41.94
N LYS A 189 4.26 -13.90 -42.43
CA LYS A 189 3.95 -14.42 -43.78
C LYS A 189 2.51 -14.89 -43.96
N LYS A 190 1.82 -15.32 -42.89
CA LYS A 190 0.38 -15.69 -42.94
C LYS A 190 -0.56 -14.49 -43.04
N LYS A 191 -0.06 -13.27 -42.78
CA LYS A 191 -0.85 -12.03 -42.79
C LYS A 191 -0.78 -11.26 -44.12
N GLU A 192 0.06 -11.70 -45.07
CA GLU A 192 0.11 -11.23 -46.47
C GLU A 192 -0.85 -12.04 -47.36
#